data_AF-A0AAV2GW23-F1
#
_entry.id   AF-A0AAV2GW23-F1
#
_cell.length_a   1.000
_cell.length_b   1.000
_cell.length_c   1.000
_cell.angle_alpha   90.00
_cell.angle_beta   90.00
_cell.angle_gamma   90.00
#
_symmetry.space_group_name_H-M   'P 1'
#
loop_
_entity.id
_entity.type
_entity.pdbx_description
1 polymer ?
#
loop_
_entity_poly.entity_id
_entity_poly.type
_entity_poly.pdbx_seq_one_letter_code
_entity_poly.pdbx_strand_id
1 'polypeptide(L)'
;MSLSNRVVSRATIGTKLGKEEESEFFLVMQEIMKAFGGFTLSDVFPSSRLLGLIGGTERRLKELHREVDVMLQRFIDDHVARRSAEKGDDEEEEAEDQDLVDVLLNYTREHGDKSNELSFPLTEVEIKAVISVSL
;
A
#
# COMPACT_ATOMS: atom_id res chain seq x y z
N MET A 1 17.75 6.39 -7.01
CA MET A 1 16.33 6.16 -6.66
C MET A 1 15.87 6.90 -5.39
N SER A 2 16.76 7.43 -4.53
CA SER A 2 16.29 8.00 -3.24
C SER A 2 15.47 9.29 -3.31
N LEU A 3 15.59 10.13 -4.35
CA LEU A 3 14.79 11.37 -4.42
C LEU A 3 13.34 11.08 -4.85
N SER A 4 13.16 10.30 -5.92
CA SER A 4 11.83 9.93 -6.42
C SER A 4 11.01 9.19 -5.37
N ASN A 5 11.62 8.20 -4.71
CA ASN A 5 11.01 7.44 -3.62
C ASN A 5 10.50 8.35 -2.51
N ARG A 6 11.34 9.30 -2.04
CA ARG A 6 10.94 10.28 -1.01
C ARG A 6 9.79 11.19 -1.45
N VAL A 7 9.77 11.61 -2.72
CA VAL A 7 8.68 12.47 -3.22
C VAL A 7 7.36 11.69 -3.23
N VAL A 8 7.40 10.46 -3.72
CA VAL A 8 6.24 9.58 -3.80
C VAL A 8 5.76 9.20 -2.40
N SER A 9 6.65 8.76 -1.51
CA SER A 9 6.33 8.47 -0.11
C SER A 9 5.68 9.64 0.58
N ARG A 10 6.20 10.86 0.36
CA ARG A 10 5.61 12.07 0.93
C ARG A 10 4.22 12.37 0.37
N ALA A 11 3.98 12.12 -0.91
CA ALA A 11 2.68 12.34 -1.52
C ALA A 11 1.65 11.26 -1.12
N THR A 12 2.11 10.03 -0.86
CA THR A 12 1.24 8.89 -0.57
C THR A 12 0.95 8.73 0.91
N ILE A 13 1.96 8.82 1.78
CA ILE A 13 1.89 8.52 3.24
C ILE A 13 2.29 9.78 4.08
N GLY A 14 2.47 10.94 3.43
CA GLY A 14 2.85 12.16 4.11
C GLY A 14 4.32 12.22 4.56
N THR A 15 4.69 13.27 5.30
CA THR A 15 6.07 13.50 5.80
C THR A 15 6.43 12.69 7.04
N LYS A 16 5.49 11.89 7.56
CA LYS A 16 5.50 11.38 8.93
C LYS A 16 5.96 9.92 9.03
N LEU A 17 6.21 9.26 7.90
CA LEU A 17 6.86 7.95 7.84
C LEU A 17 8.33 8.04 8.31
N GLY A 18 8.72 7.18 9.25
CA GLY A 18 10.12 7.12 9.70
C GLY A 18 11.04 6.76 8.54
N LYS A 19 12.23 7.39 8.45
CA LYS A 19 13.23 7.08 7.40
C LYS A 19 13.58 5.60 7.33
N GLU A 20 13.55 4.92 8.46
CA GLU A 20 13.84 3.49 8.58
C GLU A 20 12.70 2.65 7.99
N GLU A 21 11.44 2.96 8.34
CA GLU A 21 10.25 2.29 7.80
C GLU A 21 10.09 2.53 6.29
N GLU A 22 10.37 3.75 5.82
CA GLU A 22 10.42 4.06 4.39
C GLU A 22 11.44 3.17 3.68
N SER A 23 12.66 3.09 4.23
CA SER A 23 13.72 2.26 3.66
C SER A 23 13.37 0.77 3.68
N GLU A 24 12.77 0.28 4.78
CA GLU A 24 12.35 -1.12 4.92
C GLU A 24 11.29 -1.46 3.87
N PHE A 25 10.25 -0.63 3.75
CA PHE A 25 9.20 -0.79 2.76
C PHE A 25 9.76 -0.87 1.33
N PHE A 26 10.64 0.07 0.96
CA PHE A 26 11.25 0.05 -0.38
C PHE A 26 12.14 -1.17 -0.63
N LEU A 27 12.82 -1.69 0.39
CA LEU A 27 13.62 -2.91 0.26
C LEU A 27 12.74 -4.13 -0.03
N VAL A 28 11.62 -4.28 0.72
CA VAL A 28 10.67 -5.37 0.51
C VAL A 28 9.99 -5.24 -0.86
N MET A 29 9.57 -4.03 -1.25
CA MET A 29 8.99 -3.78 -2.57
C MET A 29 9.98 -4.06 -3.71
N GLN A 30 11.25 -3.72 -3.54
CA GLN A 30 12.27 -4.06 -4.51
C GLN A 30 12.44 -5.58 -4.65
N GLU A 31 12.31 -6.34 -3.56
CA GLU A 31 12.36 -7.80 -3.59
C GLU A 31 11.14 -8.40 -4.30
N ILE A 32 9.95 -7.86 -4.04
CA ILE A 32 8.72 -8.20 -4.75
C ILE A 32 8.85 -7.93 -6.26
N MET A 33 9.35 -6.75 -6.64
CA MET A 33 9.56 -6.40 -8.05
C MET A 33 10.60 -7.28 -8.73
N LYS A 34 11.65 -7.72 -8.01
CA LYS A 34 12.60 -8.72 -8.53
C LYS A 34 11.94 -10.08 -8.72
N ALA A 35 11.05 -10.48 -7.82
CA ALA A 35 10.29 -11.72 -7.95
C ALA A 35 9.29 -11.68 -9.13
N PHE A 36 8.68 -10.53 -9.41
CA PHE A 36 7.81 -10.34 -10.57
C PHE A 36 8.58 -10.18 -11.90
N GLY A 37 9.75 -9.53 -11.88
CA GLY A 37 10.57 -9.28 -13.08
C GLY A 37 11.42 -10.47 -13.55
N GLY A 38 11.66 -11.44 -12.66
CA GLY A 38 12.19 -12.73 -13.06
C GLY A 38 11.08 -13.58 -13.63
N PHE A 39 10.85 -13.53 -14.95
CA PHE A 39 9.99 -14.47 -15.68
C PHE A 39 10.03 -15.84 -15.00
N THR A 40 8.95 -16.19 -14.31
CA THR A 40 8.84 -17.53 -13.78
C THR A 40 8.90 -18.45 -14.99
N LEU A 41 9.74 -19.49 -15.01
CA LEU A 41 9.69 -20.49 -16.08
C LEU A 41 8.24 -21.03 -16.28
N SER A 42 7.38 -20.89 -15.25
CA SER A 42 5.92 -21.07 -15.25
C SER A 42 5.15 -20.27 -16.30
N ASP A 43 5.57 -19.05 -16.64
CA ASP A 43 4.86 -18.20 -17.61
C ASP A 43 5.15 -18.60 -19.05
N VAL A 44 6.27 -19.31 -19.29
CA VAL A 44 6.70 -19.77 -20.62
C VAL A 44 6.42 -21.26 -20.82
N PHE A 45 6.30 -22.05 -19.74
CA PHE A 45 6.01 -23.49 -19.82
C PHE A 45 4.91 -23.92 -18.84
N PRO A 46 3.70 -24.29 -19.32
CA PRO A 46 2.59 -24.78 -18.50
C PRO A 46 2.94 -26.01 -17.64
N SER A 47 3.95 -26.80 -18.07
CA SER A 47 4.46 -27.98 -17.36
C SER A 47 5.43 -27.66 -16.21
N SER A 48 5.77 -26.40 -15.99
CA SER A 48 6.72 -25.95 -14.95
C SER A 48 6.07 -25.42 -13.67
N ARG A 49 4.75 -25.59 -13.50
CA ARG A 49 4.09 -25.45 -12.17
C ARG A 49 4.81 -26.26 -11.08
N LEU A 50 5.38 -27.41 -11.45
CA LEU A 50 6.22 -28.21 -10.55
C LEU A 50 7.56 -27.52 -10.22
N LEU A 51 8.16 -26.77 -11.14
CA LEU A 51 9.39 -26.00 -10.89
C LEU A 51 9.13 -24.77 -10.02
N GLY A 52 7.96 -24.12 -10.15
CA GLY A 52 7.52 -23.05 -9.23
C GLY A 52 7.31 -23.54 -7.80
N LEU A 53 6.81 -24.78 -7.64
CA LEU A 53 6.63 -25.41 -6.33
C LEU A 53 7.96 -25.88 -5.71
N ILE A 54 8.92 -26.32 -6.52
CA ILE A 54 10.25 -26.79 -6.09
C ILE A 54 11.20 -25.62 -5.80
N GLY A 55 11.04 -24.49 -6.50
CA GLY A 55 11.95 -23.33 -6.40
C GLY A 55 11.72 -22.41 -5.19
N GLY A 56 10.67 -22.65 -4.39
CA GLY A 56 10.38 -21.85 -3.18
C GLY A 56 9.97 -20.39 -3.44
N THR A 57 9.92 -19.97 -4.70
CA THR A 57 9.60 -18.59 -5.10
C THR A 57 8.18 -18.18 -4.73
N GLU A 58 7.20 -19.08 -4.90
CA GLU A 58 5.80 -18.82 -4.51
C GLU A 58 5.67 -18.61 -2.99
N ARG A 59 6.41 -19.41 -2.20
CA ARG A 59 6.44 -19.26 -0.74
C ARG A 59 7.09 -17.94 -0.34
N ARG A 60 8.23 -17.59 -0.95
CA ARG A 60 8.92 -16.32 -0.69
C ARG A 60 8.03 -15.13 -1.06
N LEU A 61 7.32 -15.18 -2.18
CA LEU A 61 6.40 -14.14 -2.59
C LEU A 61 5.23 -13.97 -1.61
N LYS A 62 4.67 -15.08 -1.09
CA LYS A 62 3.65 -15.04 -0.03
C LYS A 62 4.17 -14.43 1.27
N GLU A 63 5.41 -14.76 1.65
CA GLU A 63 6.06 -14.17 2.84
C GLU A 63 6.28 -12.67 2.66
N LEU A 64 6.79 -12.23 1.50
CA LEU A 64 6.97 -10.81 1.17
C LEU A 64 5.64 -10.06 1.10
N HIS A 65 4.62 -10.65 0.49
CA HIS A 65 3.27 -10.06 0.45
C HIS A 65 2.71 -9.84 1.85
N ARG A 66 2.91 -10.81 2.76
CA ARG A 66 2.48 -10.66 4.15
C ARG A 66 3.26 -9.55 4.88
N GLU A 67 4.54 -9.42 4.62
CA GLU A 67 5.39 -8.38 5.20
C GLU A 67 4.92 -6.99 4.76
N VAL A 68 4.68 -6.79 3.47
CA VAL A 68 4.10 -5.54 2.94
C VAL A 68 2.71 -5.26 3.48
N ASP A 69 1.83 -6.26 3.54
CA ASP A 69 0.47 -6.08 4.08
C ASP A 69 0.47 -5.59 5.53
N VAL A 70 1.39 -6.11 6.36
CA VAL A 70 1.57 -5.64 7.74
C VAL A 70 2.08 -4.20 7.79
N MET A 71 3.02 -3.82 6.92
CA MET A 71 3.51 -2.44 6.85
C MET A 71 2.40 -1.47 6.42
N LEU A 72 1.66 -1.81 5.37
CA LEU A 72 0.55 -1.00 4.87
C LEU A 72 -0.57 -0.87 5.90
N GLN A 73 -0.87 -1.93 6.65
CA GLN A 73 -1.83 -1.87 7.74
C GLN A 73 -1.39 -0.83 8.79
N ARG A 74 -0.13 -0.86 9.21
CA ARG A 74 0.39 0.10 10.18
C ARG A 74 0.28 1.54 9.68
N PHE A 75 0.56 1.78 8.40
CA PHE A 75 0.42 3.11 7.81
C PHE A 75 -1.03 3.59 7.82
N ILE A 76 -1.98 2.72 7.46
CA ILE A 76 -3.41 3.04 7.51
C ILE A 76 -3.86 3.30 8.96
N ASP A 77 -3.47 2.45 9.90
CA ASP A 77 -3.83 2.58 11.32
C ASP A 77 -3.31 3.89 11.91
N ASP A 78 -2.09 4.29 11.57
CA ASP A 78 -1.48 5.56 12.00
C ASP A 78 -2.28 6.78 11.48
N HIS A 79 -2.71 6.73 10.20
CA HIS A 79 -3.55 7.78 9.61
C HIS A 79 -4.93 7.88 10.30
N VAL A 80 -5.56 6.73 10.57
CA VAL A 80 -6.86 6.69 11.26
C VAL A 80 -6.74 7.20 12.70
N ALA A 81 -5.69 6.81 13.42
CA ALA A 81 -5.45 7.23 14.79
C ALA A 81 -5.21 8.75 14.88
N ARG A 82 -4.39 9.31 13.98
CA ARG A 82 -4.11 10.74 13.90
C ARG A 82 -5.36 11.57 13.65
N ARG A 83 -6.17 11.21 12.65
CA ARG A 83 -7.44 11.89 12.36
C ARG A 83 -8.43 11.85 13.52
N SER A 84 -8.38 10.80 14.33
CA SER A 84 -9.22 10.70 15.53
C SER A 84 -8.77 11.67 16.63
N ALA A 85 -7.48 12.06 16.64
CA ALA A 85 -6.90 13.00 17.59
C ALA A 85 -7.00 14.48 17.15
N GLU A 86 -7.03 14.75 15.84
CA GLU A 86 -7.10 16.10 15.23
C GLU A 86 -8.53 16.68 15.19
N LYS A 87 -9.53 15.94 15.67
CA LYS A 87 -10.97 16.27 15.60
C LYS A 87 -11.44 17.40 16.54
N GLY A 88 -10.62 18.43 16.75
CA GLY A 88 -10.92 19.64 17.51
C GLY A 88 -11.15 20.84 16.59
N ASP A 89 -12.41 21.26 16.48
CA ASP A 89 -12.99 22.53 16.01
C ASP A 89 -12.55 23.24 14.71
N ASP A 90 -11.46 22.91 14.02
CA ASP A 90 -11.03 23.64 12.82
C ASP A 90 -11.02 22.75 11.55
N GLU A 91 -12.19 22.55 10.94
CA GLU A 91 -12.38 21.81 9.66
C GLU A 91 -11.68 22.48 8.45
N GLU A 92 -11.25 23.75 8.57
CA GLU A 92 -10.62 24.51 7.47
C GLU A 92 -9.10 24.29 7.33
N GLU A 93 -8.40 23.82 8.38
CA GLU A 93 -6.95 23.50 8.32
C GLU A 93 -6.68 22.07 7.81
N GLU A 94 -7.69 21.20 7.79
CA GLU A 94 -7.55 19.78 7.43
C GLU A 94 -7.15 19.53 5.96
N ALA A 95 -7.31 20.51 5.06
CA ALA A 95 -7.04 20.35 3.63
C ALA A 95 -5.55 20.49 3.25
N GLU A 96 -4.76 21.22 4.03
CA GLU A 96 -3.37 21.53 3.67
C GLU A 96 -2.38 20.38 3.95
N ASP A 97 -2.76 19.43 4.80
CA ASP A 97 -1.90 18.34 5.28
C ASP A 97 -2.38 16.93 4.85
N GLN A 98 -3.35 16.85 3.92
CA GLN A 98 -3.87 15.56 3.41
C GLN A 98 -2.90 14.91 2.41
N ASP A 99 -2.63 13.63 2.63
CA ASP A 99 -1.96 12.76 1.67
C ASP A 99 -2.96 11.82 0.95
N LEU A 100 -2.43 10.95 0.08
CA LEU A 100 -3.27 10.03 -0.69
C LEU A 100 -4.07 9.07 0.20
N VAL A 101 -3.49 8.58 1.30
CA VAL A 101 -4.19 7.68 2.24
C VAL A 101 -5.38 8.40 2.85
N ASP A 102 -5.17 9.63 3.27
CA ASP A 102 -6.18 10.53 3.80
C ASP A 102 -7.36 10.75 2.82
N VAL A 103 -7.07 10.98 1.55
CA VAL A 103 -8.08 11.16 0.48
C VAL A 103 -8.87 9.86 0.25
N LEU A 104 -8.18 8.71 0.17
CA LEU A 104 -8.83 7.42 -0.06
C LEU A 104 -9.74 7.02 1.10
N LEU A 105 -9.31 7.26 2.35
CA LEU A 105 -10.12 7.00 3.54
C LEU A 105 -11.36 7.91 3.61
N ASN A 106 -11.23 9.19 3.23
CA ASN A 106 -12.36 10.12 3.15
C ASN A 106 -13.39 9.65 2.12
N TYR A 107 -12.94 9.26 0.93
CA TYR A 107 -13.81 8.72 -0.09
C TYR A 107 -14.60 7.50 0.42
N THR A 108 -13.91 6.54 1.07
CA THR A 108 -14.57 5.36 1.65
C THR A 108 -15.60 5.73 2.72
N ARG A 109 -15.37 6.78 3.51
CA ARG A 109 -16.34 7.24 4.52
C ARG A 109 -17.58 7.87 3.90
N GLU A 110 -17.39 8.70 2.89
CA GLU A 110 -18.47 9.42 2.20
C GLU A 110 -19.31 8.51 1.31
N HIS A 111 -18.69 7.51 0.68
CA HIS A 111 -19.30 6.66 -0.35
C HIS A 111 -19.40 5.18 0.06
N GLY A 112 -18.96 4.81 1.26
CA GLY A 112 -18.98 3.43 1.75
C GLY A 112 -20.34 2.92 2.22
N ASP A 113 -21.35 3.80 2.29
CA ASP A 113 -22.71 3.35 2.54
C ASP A 113 -23.28 2.69 1.28
N LYS A 114 -23.59 1.40 1.40
CA LYS A 114 -23.98 0.49 0.30
C LYS A 114 -25.32 0.85 -0.38
N SER A 115 -25.88 2.00 -0.04
CA SER A 115 -27.13 2.54 -0.58
C SER A 115 -26.93 3.28 -1.90
N ASN A 116 -25.70 3.62 -2.28
CA ASN A 116 -25.41 4.37 -3.50
C ASN A 116 -25.01 3.40 -4.63
N GLU A 117 -25.98 3.00 -5.48
CA GLU A 117 -25.85 2.04 -6.59
C GLU A 117 -24.81 2.42 -7.66
N LEU A 118 -24.24 3.62 -7.59
CA LEU A 118 -23.21 4.16 -8.49
C LEU A 118 -21.81 4.25 -7.86
N SER A 119 -21.66 3.88 -6.58
CA SER A 119 -20.39 3.95 -5.88
C SER A 119 -19.65 2.61 -5.92
N PHE A 120 -18.41 2.61 -6.38
CA PHE A 120 -17.50 1.49 -6.16
C PHE A 120 -17.00 1.57 -4.72
N PRO A 121 -17.31 0.60 -3.85
CA PRO A 121 -16.82 0.63 -2.48
C PRO A 121 -15.32 0.38 -2.49
N LEU A 122 -14.52 1.40 -2.14
CA LEU A 122 -13.11 1.23 -1.85
C LEU A 122 -12.98 0.56 -0.48
N THR A 123 -12.63 -0.72 -0.46
CA THR A 123 -12.29 -1.44 0.77
C THR A 123 -10.81 -1.23 1.08
N GLU A 124 -10.40 -1.67 2.27
CA GLU A 124 -9.01 -1.61 2.70
C GLU A 124 -8.06 -2.34 1.73
N VAL A 125 -8.54 -3.40 1.07
CA VAL A 125 -7.76 -4.15 0.07
C VAL A 125 -7.45 -3.25 -1.14
N GLU A 126 -8.43 -2.51 -1.66
CA GLU A 126 -8.21 -1.60 -2.77
C GLU A 126 -7.30 -0.43 -2.37
N ILE A 127 -7.44 0.09 -1.15
CA ILE A 127 -6.56 1.15 -0.62
C ILE A 127 -5.11 0.67 -0.57
N LYS A 128 -4.86 -0.50 0.04
CA LYS A 128 -3.53 -1.13 0.10
C LYS A 128 -2.95 -1.38 -1.29
N ALA A 129 -3.77 -1.82 -2.23
CA ALA A 129 -3.35 -2.04 -3.61
C ALA A 129 -2.89 -0.74 -4.29
N VAL A 130 -3.65 0.36 -4.13
CA VAL A 130 -3.28 1.68 -4.68
C VAL A 130 -1.98 2.19 -4.07
N ILE A 131 -1.81 2.07 -2.75
CA ILE A 131 -0.57 2.48 -2.06
C ILE A 131 0.63 1.67 -2.58
N SER A 132 0.48 0.35 -2.72
CA SER A 132 1.53 -0.56 -3.19
C SER A 132 2.03 -0.27 -4.60
N VAL A 133 1.16 0.22 -5.48
CA VAL A 133 1.52 0.59 -6.86
C VAL A 133 2.07 2.02 -6.93
N SER A 134 1.67 2.87 -5.99
CA SER A 134 2.08 4.27 -5.97
C SER A 134 3.53 4.42 -5.53
N LEU A 135 4.02 3.58 -4.59
CA LEU A 135 5.35 3.64 -3.97
C LEU A 135 6.43 2.86 -4.75
#